data_AF-A0A166IWY3-F1
#
_entry.id   AF-A0A166IWY3-F1
#
_cell.length_a   1.000
_cell.length_b   1.000
_cell.length_c   1.000
_cell.angle_alpha   90.00
_cell.angle_beta   90.00
_cell.angle_gamma   90.00
#
_symmetry.space_group_name_H-M   'P 1'
#
loop_
_entity.id
_entity.type
_entity.pdbx_description
1 polymer ?
#
loop_
_entity_poly.entity_id
_entity_poly.type
_entity_poly.pdbx_seq_one_letter_code
_entity_poly.pdbx_strand_id
1 'polypeptide(L)'
;MNYRFKVASIKTSLLKTMLISMILLFSLILTQLYLKDNTFLSTRFQNMFEDTKSEPRYFLYLESLTVLLKNPFGYGIDYKDLLGYYPHNIFIEVGLSTGIIGIILLCLLFKRLVMAFIKNSSSNLPCNFSISAMAVYLFLTWNVSFDLGSSYIPFGALAILITTTDDKQKNNSW
;
A
#
# COMPACT_ATOMS: atom_id res chain seq x y z
N MET A 1 40.29 -24.66 -2.66
CA MET A 1 40.16 -23.19 -2.50
C MET A 1 38.71 -22.74 -2.18
N ASN A 2 37.92 -23.50 -1.39
CA ASN A 2 36.46 -23.24 -1.26
C ASN A 2 35.90 -23.12 0.16
N TYR A 3 36.61 -23.56 1.21
CA TYR A 3 36.03 -23.56 2.57
C TYR A 3 36.12 -22.20 3.28
N ARG A 4 37.27 -21.52 3.16
CA ARG A 4 37.51 -20.20 3.79
C ARG A 4 36.60 -19.09 3.23
N PHE A 5 36.36 -19.08 1.92
CA PHE A 5 35.45 -18.12 1.28
C PHE A 5 33.98 -18.33 1.72
N LYS A 6 33.53 -19.59 1.83
CA LYS A 6 32.17 -19.91 2.28
C LYS A 6 31.94 -19.50 3.74
N VAL A 7 32.92 -19.75 4.62
CA VAL A 7 32.85 -19.32 6.04
C VAL A 7 32.88 -17.79 6.18
N ALA A 8 33.69 -17.09 5.40
CA ALA A 8 33.72 -15.62 5.41
C ALA A 8 32.41 -15.00 4.91
N SER A 9 31.78 -15.59 3.89
CA SER A 9 30.48 -15.18 3.37
C SER A 9 29.34 -15.43 4.37
N ILE A 10 29.37 -16.55 5.10
CA ILE A 10 28.36 -16.85 6.14
C ILE A 10 28.50 -15.89 7.33
N LYS A 11 29.72 -15.60 7.77
CA LYS A 11 29.98 -14.64 8.87
C LYS A 11 29.53 -13.22 8.52
N THR A 12 29.77 -12.77 7.29
CA THR A 12 29.28 -11.46 6.83
C THR A 12 27.76 -11.41 6.69
N SER A 13 27.11 -12.49 6.28
CA SER A 13 25.64 -12.59 6.28
C SER A 13 25.06 -12.54 7.69
N LEU A 14 25.63 -13.30 8.64
CA LEU A 14 25.21 -13.29 10.05
C LEU A 14 25.37 -11.91 10.69
N LEU A 15 26.52 -11.27 10.48
CA LEU A 15 26.78 -9.92 11.00
C LEU A 15 25.76 -8.90 10.47
N LYS A 16 25.41 -8.96 9.18
CA LYS A 16 24.37 -8.11 8.59
C LYS A 16 23.01 -8.35 9.22
N THR A 17 22.60 -9.60 9.38
CA THR A 17 21.32 -9.95 10.03
C THR A 17 21.29 -9.45 11.48
N MET A 18 22.38 -9.63 12.23
CA MET A 18 22.51 -9.14 13.61
C MET A 18 22.43 -7.61 13.70
N LEU A 19 23.08 -6.90 12.78
CA LEU A 19 22.99 -5.44 12.69
C LEU A 19 21.57 -4.96 12.40
N ILE A 20 20.89 -5.59 11.43
CA ILE A 20 19.50 -5.27 11.11
C ILE A 20 18.60 -5.55 12.32
N SER A 21 18.75 -6.69 12.98
CA SER A 21 17.96 -7.02 14.17
C SER A 21 18.22 -6.07 15.33
N MET A 22 19.46 -5.62 15.52
CA MET A 22 19.81 -4.59 16.51
C MET A 22 19.15 -3.26 16.19
N ILE A 23 19.19 -2.80 14.93
CA ILE A 23 18.55 -1.56 14.51
C ILE A 23 17.04 -1.64 14.75
N LEU A 24 16.41 -2.75 14.39
CA LEU A 24 14.99 -2.96 14.63
C LEU A 24 14.66 -2.95 16.13
N LEU A 25 15.42 -3.67 16.95
CA LEU A 25 15.22 -3.69 18.41
C LEU A 25 15.39 -2.29 19.01
N PHE A 26 16.43 -1.56 18.60
CA PHE A 26 16.68 -0.19 19.06
C PHE A 26 15.57 0.76 18.64
N SER A 27 15.09 0.66 17.40
CA SER A 27 13.94 1.45 16.93
C SER A 27 12.67 1.18 17.76
N LEU A 28 12.48 -0.07 18.19
CA LEU A 28 11.32 -0.47 18.99
C LEU A 28 11.41 0.08 20.42
N ILE A 29 12.61 0.06 21.02
CA ILE A 29 12.87 0.69 22.33
C ILE A 29 12.65 2.21 22.25
N LEU A 30 13.20 2.89 21.24
CA LEU A 30 12.99 4.32 21.04
C LEU A 30 11.51 4.66 20.86
N THR A 31 10.78 3.84 20.11
CA THR A 31 9.34 4.01 19.92
C THR A 31 8.59 3.88 21.25
N GLN A 32 8.92 2.89 22.08
CA GLN A 32 8.29 2.75 23.40
C GLN A 32 8.60 3.91 24.34
N LEU A 33 9.85 4.38 24.37
CA LEU A 33 10.23 5.57 25.16
C LEU A 33 9.45 6.81 24.70
N TYR A 34 9.35 7.01 23.39
CA TYR A 34 8.60 8.13 22.82
C TYR A 34 7.09 8.04 23.11
N LEU A 35 6.50 6.84 23.02
CA LEU A 35 5.09 6.62 23.31
C LEU A 35 4.73 6.78 24.79
N LYS A 36 5.67 6.46 25.69
CA LYS A 36 5.47 6.64 27.14
C LYS A 36 5.22 8.11 27.50
N ASP A 37 5.96 9.02 26.88
CA ASP A 37 5.87 10.45 27.16
C ASP A 37 4.84 11.17 26.26
N ASN A 38 4.43 10.54 25.16
CA ASN A 38 3.43 11.07 24.24
C ASN A 38 2.06 10.40 24.45
N THR A 39 1.29 10.94 25.38
CA THR A 39 -0.08 10.49 25.71
C THR A 39 -1.00 10.48 24.49
N PHE A 40 -0.88 11.47 23.59
CA PHE A 40 -1.68 11.52 22.37
C PHE A 40 -1.44 10.31 21.47
N LEU A 41 -0.17 9.98 21.20
CA LEU A 41 0.17 8.84 20.34
C LEU A 41 -0.13 7.50 21.01
N SER A 42 0.17 7.35 22.30
CA SER A 42 -0.15 6.12 23.03
C SER A 42 -1.67 5.87 23.11
N THR A 43 -2.48 6.89 23.36
CA THR A 43 -3.94 6.79 23.28
C THR A 43 -4.41 6.48 21.85
N ARG A 44 -3.83 7.11 20.81
CA ARG A 44 -4.11 6.75 19.41
C ARG A 44 -3.83 5.27 19.13
N PHE A 45 -2.69 4.75 19.58
CA PHE A 45 -2.32 3.34 19.43
C PHE A 45 -3.27 2.42 20.20
N GLN A 46 -3.61 2.73 21.45
CA GLN A 46 -4.58 1.95 22.24
C GLN A 46 -5.96 1.94 21.57
N ASN A 47 -6.46 3.10 21.15
CA ASN A 47 -7.77 3.23 20.50
C ASN A 47 -7.84 2.45 19.17
N MET A 48 -6.73 2.29 18.44
CA MET A 48 -6.70 1.43 17.23
C MET A 48 -7.03 -0.03 17.54
N PHE A 49 -6.75 -0.52 18.75
CA PHE A 49 -7.00 -1.91 19.14
C PHE A 49 -8.25 -2.08 20.01
N GLU A 50 -8.56 -1.09 20.85
CA GLU A 50 -9.60 -1.20 21.88
C GLU A 50 -10.94 -0.58 21.46
N ASP A 51 -10.94 0.41 20.56
CA ASP A 51 -12.15 1.14 20.19
C ASP A 51 -12.16 1.59 18.74
N THR A 52 -12.30 0.62 17.83
CA THR A 52 -12.47 0.87 16.40
C THR A 52 -13.76 1.62 16.06
N LYS A 53 -14.73 1.70 16.99
CA LYS A 53 -16.02 2.38 16.78
C LYS A 53 -16.00 3.85 17.16
N SER A 54 -15.05 4.33 17.96
CA SER A 54 -14.86 5.77 18.18
C SER A 54 -14.01 6.45 17.12
N GLU A 55 -13.47 5.70 16.17
CA GLU A 55 -12.70 6.24 15.05
C GLU A 55 -13.66 6.96 14.07
N PRO A 56 -13.46 8.27 13.79
CA PRO A 56 -14.40 9.04 13.00
C PRO A 56 -14.63 8.50 11.57
N ARG A 57 -13.62 7.89 10.95
CA ARG A 57 -13.74 7.32 9.59
C ARG A 57 -14.57 6.04 9.58
N TYR A 58 -14.68 5.29 10.67
CA TYR A 58 -15.59 4.15 10.75
C TYR A 58 -17.02 4.54 10.36
N PHE A 59 -17.55 5.62 10.95
CA PHE A 59 -18.90 6.10 10.65
C PHE A 59 -19.02 6.63 9.22
N LEU A 60 -18.03 7.40 8.76
CA LEU A 60 -17.99 7.90 7.38
C LEU A 60 -18.00 6.75 6.36
N TYR A 61 -17.23 5.69 6.61
CA TYR A 61 -17.14 4.54 5.71
C TYR A 61 -18.45 3.75 5.73
N LEU A 62 -19.04 3.54 6.91
CA LEU A 62 -20.30 2.81 7.05
C LEU A 62 -21.45 3.51 6.32
N GLU A 63 -21.57 4.82 6.50
CA GLU A 63 -22.59 5.62 5.82
C GLU A 63 -22.36 5.63 4.31
N SER A 64 -21.12 5.86 3.86
CA SER A 64 -20.75 5.83 2.45
C SER A 64 -21.03 4.48 1.79
N LEU A 65 -20.72 3.38 2.46
CA LEU A 65 -21.05 2.03 1.99
C LEU A 65 -22.56 1.81 1.95
N THR A 66 -23.31 2.31 2.93
CA THR A 66 -24.77 2.21 2.93
C THR A 66 -25.38 2.95 1.73
N VAL A 67 -24.86 4.14 1.41
CA VAL A 67 -25.29 4.92 0.25
C VAL A 67 -24.95 4.21 -1.06
N LEU A 68 -23.76 3.62 -1.17
CA LEU A 68 -23.36 2.80 -2.31
C LEU A 68 -24.25 1.57 -2.49
N LEU A 69 -24.58 0.86 -1.40
CA LEU A 69 -25.45 -0.32 -1.47
C LEU A 69 -26.89 0.02 -1.94
N LYS A 70 -27.35 1.26 -1.70
CA LYS A 70 -28.64 1.75 -2.22
C LYS A 70 -28.62 2.01 -3.73
N ASN A 71 -27.45 2.32 -4.30
CA ASN A 71 -27.29 2.54 -5.73
C ASN A 71 -25.97 1.92 -6.23
N PRO A 72 -25.99 0.63 -6.63
CA PRO A 72 -24.79 -0.09 -7.03
C PRO A 72 -24.19 0.37 -8.36
N PHE A 73 -24.87 1.26 -9.11
CA PHE A 73 -24.36 1.88 -10.33
C PHE A 73 -23.61 3.18 -10.07
N GLY A 74 -23.60 3.66 -8.82
CA GLY A 74 -22.96 4.92 -8.44
C GLY A 74 -23.82 6.15 -8.73
N TYR A 75 -23.38 7.27 -8.17
CA TYR A 75 -24.01 8.59 -8.20
C TYR A 75 -23.23 9.59 -9.07
N GLY A 76 -22.19 9.15 -9.79
CA GLY A 76 -21.34 10.05 -10.56
C GLY A 76 -20.45 10.93 -9.67
N ILE A 77 -19.96 12.04 -10.20
CA ILE A 77 -19.09 12.98 -9.46
C ILE A 77 -19.84 13.73 -8.35
N ASP A 78 -21.18 13.77 -8.42
CA ASP A 78 -22.05 14.53 -7.51
C ASP A 78 -22.30 13.81 -6.17
N TYR A 79 -21.70 12.63 -5.95
CA TYR A 79 -21.82 11.90 -4.68
C TYR A 79 -21.35 12.75 -3.47
N LYS A 80 -20.46 13.72 -3.70
CA LYS A 80 -19.96 14.65 -2.68
C LYS A 80 -21.05 15.58 -2.18
N ASP A 81 -21.95 16.03 -3.06
CA ASP A 81 -23.10 16.86 -2.69
C ASP A 81 -24.15 16.06 -1.92
N LEU A 82 -24.28 14.76 -2.22
CA LEU A 82 -25.17 13.84 -1.51
C LEU A 82 -24.69 13.55 -0.07
N LEU A 83 -23.38 13.31 0.12
CA LEU A 83 -22.82 12.96 1.43
C LEU A 83 -22.41 14.17 2.26
N GLY A 84 -22.08 15.31 1.62
CA GLY A 84 -21.52 16.48 2.30
C GLY A 84 -20.08 16.29 2.79
N TYR A 85 -19.42 15.17 2.45
CA TYR A 85 -18.03 14.88 2.83
C TYR A 85 -17.32 13.96 1.84
N TYR A 86 -16.01 13.82 2.02
CA TYR A 86 -15.14 12.91 1.26
C TYR A 86 -14.76 11.69 2.13
N PRO A 87 -15.05 10.44 1.69
CA PRO A 87 -14.81 9.25 2.51
C PRO A 87 -13.35 8.81 2.63
N HIS A 88 -12.35 9.53 2.09
CA HIS A 88 -10.92 9.22 2.28
C HIS A 88 -10.52 7.74 2.04
N ASN A 89 -11.22 7.06 1.13
CA ASN A 89 -10.96 5.70 0.72
C ASN A 89 -11.31 5.56 -0.75
N ILE A 90 -10.32 5.29 -1.59
CA ILE A 90 -10.50 5.31 -3.04
C ILE A 90 -11.45 4.22 -3.56
N PHE A 91 -11.54 3.07 -2.87
CA PHE A 91 -12.50 2.03 -3.26
C PHE A 91 -13.94 2.48 -3.02
N ILE A 92 -14.18 3.17 -1.91
CA ILE A 92 -15.48 3.73 -1.58
C ILE A 92 -15.81 4.88 -2.54
N GLU A 93 -14.86 5.78 -2.81
CA GLU A 93 -15.04 6.89 -3.76
C GLU A 93 -15.33 6.40 -5.18
N VAL A 94 -14.54 5.44 -5.68
CA VAL A 94 -14.79 4.83 -7.00
C VAL A 94 -16.16 4.15 -7.03
N GLY A 95 -16.53 3.45 -5.96
CA GLY A 95 -17.85 2.85 -5.82
C GLY A 95 -18.97 3.87 -5.88
N LEU A 96 -18.88 4.93 -5.07
CA LEU A 96 -19.86 6.00 -5.06
C LEU A 96 -19.95 6.72 -6.40
N SER A 97 -18.85 6.85 -7.14
CA SER A 97 -18.84 7.56 -8.42
C SER A 97 -19.32 6.69 -9.59
N THR A 98 -18.82 5.47 -9.68
CA THR A 98 -18.94 4.61 -10.88
C THR A 98 -19.57 3.24 -10.60
N GLY A 99 -20.00 3.02 -9.36
CA GLY A 99 -20.64 1.80 -8.93
C GLY A 99 -19.70 0.62 -8.77
N ILE A 100 -20.31 -0.56 -8.67
CA ILE A 100 -19.61 -1.84 -8.51
C ILE A 100 -18.67 -2.14 -9.68
N ILE A 101 -18.99 -1.66 -10.88
CA ILE A 101 -18.16 -1.87 -12.08
C ILE A 101 -16.80 -1.20 -11.90
N GLY A 102 -16.78 0.05 -11.44
CA GLY A 102 -15.53 0.74 -11.18
C GLY A 102 -14.71 0.10 -10.07
N ILE A 103 -15.36 -0.38 -9.01
CA ILE A 103 -14.68 -1.14 -7.94
C ILE A 103 -13.99 -2.37 -8.51
N ILE A 104 -14.67 -3.13 -9.38
CA ILE A 104 -14.09 -4.32 -10.03
C ILE A 104 -12.86 -3.93 -10.86
N LEU A 105 -12.94 -2.87 -11.66
CA LEU A 105 -11.81 -2.38 -12.47
C LEU A 105 -10.63 -1.94 -11.60
N LEU A 106 -10.90 -1.24 -10.49
CA LEU A 106 -9.89 -0.84 -9.53
C LEU A 106 -9.24 -2.05 -8.84
N CYS A 107 -10.03 -3.06 -8.47
CA CYS A 107 -9.52 -4.31 -7.91
C CYS A 107 -8.61 -5.06 -8.91
N LEU A 108 -8.95 -5.06 -10.20
CA LEU A 108 -8.11 -5.65 -11.24
C LEU A 108 -6.78 -4.90 -11.39
N LEU A 109 -6.81 -3.57 -11.34
CA LEU A 109 -5.61 -2.75 -11.34
C LEU A 109 -4.71 -3.07 -10.14
N PHE A 110 -5.28 -3.06 -8.93
CA PHE A 110 -4.54 -3.38 -7.70
C PHE A 110 -3.95 -4.79 -7.75
N LYS A 111 -4.73 -5.78 -8.19
CA LYS A 111 -4.26 -7.16 -8.40
C LYS A 111 -3.04 -7.19 -9.31
N ARG A 112 -3.03 -6.44 -10.42
CA ARG A 112 -1.89 -6.40 -11.35
C ARG A 112 -0.63 -5.82 -10.70
N LEU A 113 -0.76 -4.75 -9.92
CA LEU A 113 0.36 -4.16 -9.17
C LEU A 113 0.96 -5.17 -8.17
N VAL A 114 0.11 -5.83 -7.39
CA VAL A 114 0.53 -6.83 -6.39
C VAL A 114 1.18 -8.04 -7.06
N MET A 115 0.60 -8.57 -8.14
CA MET A 115 1.20 -9.69 -8.88
C MET A 115 2.58 -9.34 -9.44
N ALA A 116 2.76 -8.12 -9.94
CA ALA A 116 4.06 -7.68 -10.44
C ALA A 116 5.09 -7.50 -9.32
N PHE A 117 4.67 -7.02 -8.14
CA PHE A 117 5.51 -6.97 -6.95
C PHE A 117 5.97 -8.37 -6.54
N ILE A 118 5.05 -9.34 -6.41
CA ILE A 118 5.38 -10.73 -6.07
C ILE A 118 6.30 -11.36 -7.12
N LYS A 119 6.06 -11.10 -8.41
CA LYS A 119 6.93 -11.60 -9.49
C LYS A 119 8.34 -11.03 -9.40
N ASN A 120 8.48 -9.76 -9.03
CA ASN A 120 9.78 -9.07 -8.99
C ASN A 120 10.50 -9.20 -7.64
N SER A 121 9.82 -9.58 -6.55
CA SER A 121 10.45 -9.85 -5.26
C SER A 121 11.44 -11.01 -5.29
N SER A 122 11.24 -11.95 -6.22
CA SER A 122 12.12 -13.10 -6.44
C SER A 122 13.13 -12.85 -7.56
N SER A 123 13.20 -11.64 -8.12
CA SER A 123 14.04 -11.37 -9.28
C SER A 123 15.47 -10.99 -8.88
N ASN A 124 16.44 -11.47 -9.67
CA ASN A 124 17.86 -11.16 -9.48
C ASN A 124 18.24 -9.69 -9.81
N LEU A 125 17.27 -8.88 -10.24
CA LEU A 125 17.46 -7.47 -10.58
C LEU A 125 16.84 -6.60 -9.48
N PRO A 126 17.66 -5.99 -8.59
CA PRO A 126 17.16 -5.15 -7.51
C PRO A 126 16.27 -4.01 -8.00
N CYS A 127 16.56 -3.46 -9.19
CA CYS A 127 15.81 -2.37 -9.81
C CYS A 127 14.32 -2.73 -10.01
N ASN A 128 14.03 -3.93 -10.52
CA ASN A 128 12.65 -4.36 -10.77
C ASN A 128 11.86 -4.54 -9.47
N PHE A 129 12.52 -5.05 -8.43
CA PHE A 129 11.92 -5.12 -7.10
C PHE A 129 11.59 -3.71 -6.59
N SER A 130 12.55 -2.79 -6.59
CA SER A 130 12.37 -1.40 -6.15
C SER A 130 11.25 -0.68 -6.90
N ILE A 131 11.19 -0.83 -8.22
CA ILE A 131 10.15 -0.19 -9.04
C ILE A 131 8.77 -0.76 -8.73
N SER A 132 8.63 -2.08 -8.61
CA SER A 132 7.35 -2.69 -8.24
C SER A 132 6.92 -2.35 -6.81
N ALA A 133 7.86 -2.24 -5.87
CA ALA A 133 7.60 -1.80 -4.50
C ALA A 133 7.13 -0.33 -4.47
N MET A 134 7.77 0.54 -5.27
CA MET A 134 7.37 1.94 -5.42
C MET A 134 5.96 2.06 -6.01
N ALA A 135 5.62 1.24 -7.02
CA ALA A 135 4.29 1.24 -7.61
C ALA A 135 3.19 0.84 -6.60
N VAL A 136 3.44 -0.19 -5.79
CA VAL A 136 2.52 -0.59 -4.71
C VAL A 136 2.42 0.50 -3.64
N TYR A 137 3.55 1.10 -3.24
CA TYR A 137 3.58 2.19 -2.27
C TYR A 137 2.76 3.41 -2.74
N LEU A 138 2.91 3.82 -4.01
CA LEU A 138 2.14 4.92 -4.59
C LEU A 138 0.64 4.62 -4.59
N PHE A 139 0.24 3.39 -4.93
CA PHE A 139 -1.17 2.99 -4.88
C PHE A 139 -1.73 3.01 -3.45
N LEU A 140 -1.00 2.48 -2.47
CA LEU A 140 -1.42 2.48 -1.07
C LEU A 140 -1.51 3.91 -0.49
N THR A 141 -0.60 4.80 -0.90
CA THR A 141 -0.66 6.22 -0.55
C THR A 141 -1.87 6.90 -1.17
N TRP A 142 -2.16 6.62 -2.45
CA TRP A 142 -3.35 7.12 -3.15
C TRP A 142 -4.64 6.71 -2.43
N ASN A 143 -4.74 5.46 -1.98
CA ASN A 143 -5.91 4.94 -1.27
C ASN A 143 -6.30 5.74 0.00
N VAL A 144 -5.34 6.37 0.68
CA VAL A 144 -5.58 7.05 1.97
C VAL A 144 -5.52 8.57 1.88
N SER A 145 -4.68 9.12 0.98
CA SER A 145 -4.26 10.52 1.06
C SER A 145 -4.77 11.40 -0.07
N PHE A 146 -5.40 10.80 -1.08
CA PHE A 146 -5.76 11.46 -2.33
C PHE A 146 -7.18 11.10 -2.74
N ASP A 147 -7.69 11.79 -3.76
CA ASP A 147 -9.01 11.60 -4.34
C ASP A 147 -8.94 11.01 -5.76
N LEU A 148 -10.10 10.79 -6.37
CA LEU A 148 -10.23 10.30 -7.75
C LEU A 148 -9.56 11.25 -8.77
N GLY A 149 -9.56 12.56 -8.50
CA GLY A 149 -8.92 13.57 -9.35
C GLY A 149 -7.41 13.37 -9.45
N SER A 150 -6.80 12.77 -8.43
CA SER A 150 -5.38 12.47 -8.34
C SER A 150 -4.99 11.11 -8.96
N SER A 151 -5.83 10.57 -9.85
CA SER A 151 -5.62 9.26 -10.49
C SER A 151 -4.35 9.14 -11.35
N TYR A 152 -3.69 10.26 -11.68
CA TYR A 152 -2.37 10.22 -12.32
C TYR A 152 -1.31 9.47 -11.49
N ILE A 153 -1.47 9.38 -10.16
CA ILE A 153 -0.56 8.67 -9.25
C ILE A 153 -0.53 7.15 -9.54
N PRO A 154 -1.65 6.40 -9.44
CA PRO A 154 -1.66 4.97 -9.76
C PRO A 154 -1.41 4.68 -11.24
N PHE A 155 -1.84 5.54 -12.16
CA PHE A 155 -1.57 5.34 -13.59
C PHE A 155 -0.09 5.56 -13.93
N GLY A 156 0.59 6.53 -13.30
CA GLY A 156 2.03 6.70 -13.40
C GLY A 156 2.79 5.49 -12.85
N ALA A 157 2.37 4.99 -11.68
CA ALA A 157 2.90 3.77 -11.09
C ALA A 157 2.76 2.56 -12.03
N LEU A 158 1.60 2.41 -12.69
CA LEU A 158 1.36 1.34 -13.66
C LEU A 158 2.23 1.49 -14.92
N ALA A 159 2.37 2.70 -15.46
CA ALA A 159 3.18 2.95 -16.66
C ALA A 159 4.65 2.57 -16.42
N ILE A 160 5.22 2.97 -15.28
CA ILE A 160 6.59 2.61 -14.89
C ILE A 160 6.72 1.10 -14.67
N LEU A 161 5.69 0.44 -14.12
CA LEU A 161 5.72 -1.00 -13.92
C LEU A 161 5.76 -1.77 -15.25
N ILE A 162 4.96 -1.36 -16.23
CA ILE A 162 4.87 -2.01 -17.55
C ILE A 162 6.22 -1.95 -18.28
N THR A 163 6.88 -0.79 -18.31
CA THR A 163 8.17 -0.63 -18.99
C THR A 163 9.24 -1.57 -18.42
N THR A 164 9.20 -1.87 -17.12
CA THR A 164 10.17 -2.79 -16.50
C THR A 164 9.85 -4.28 -16.64
N THR A 165 8.60 -4.63 -16.97
CA THR A 165 8.20 -6.03 -17.19
C THR A 165 8.42 -6.49 -18.62
N ASP A 166 8.36 -5.60 -19.60
CA ASP A 166 8.49 -5.93 -21.03
C ASP A 166 9.93 -6.18 -21.46
N ASP A 167 10.91 -5.51 -20.84
CA ASP A 167 12.34 -5.73 -21.10
C ASP A 167 12.80 -7.16 -20.78
N LYS A 168 12.14 -7.82 -19.80
CA LYS A 168 12.42 -9.23 -19.47
C LYS A 168 11.88 -10.22 -20.50
N GLN A 169 10.84 -9.87 -21.27
CA GLN A 169 10.32 -10.75 -22.33
C GLN A 169 11.17 -10.67 -23.59
N LYS A 170 11.65 -9.48 -23.97
CA LYS A 170 12.54 -9.30 -25.14
C LYS A 170 13.92 -9.95 -25.00
N ASN A 171 14.45 -10.04 -23.78
CA ASN A 171 15.77 -10.63 -23.54
C ASN A 171 15.78 -12.16 -23.38
N ASN A 172 14.61 -12.81 -23.34
CA ASN A 172 14.48 -14.27 -23.24
C ASN A 172 13.98 -14.91 -24.55
N SER A 173 13.89 -14.16 -25.64
CA SER A 173 13.36 -14.61 -26.93
C SER A 173 14.43 -14.79 -28.01
N TRP A 174 15.64 -15.22 -27.63
CA TRP A 174 16.71 -15.63 -28.54
C TRP A 174 17.33 -16.94 -28.07
#